data_AF-A0A239LBJ5-F1
#
_entry.id   AF-A0A239LBJ5-F1
#
_cell.length_a   1.000
_cell.length_b   1.000
_cell.length_c   1.000
_cell.angle_alpha   90.00
_cell.angle_beta   90.00
_cell.angle_gamma   90.00
#
_symmetry.space_group_name_H-M   'P 1'
#
loop_
_entity.id
_entity.type
_entity.pdbx_description
1 polymer ?
#
loop_
_entity_poly.entity_id
_entity_poly.type
_entity_poly.pdbx_seq_one_letter_code
_entity_poly.pdbx_strand_id
1 'polypeptide(L)'
;MKKQVERDERTVIVEKSGFYYAYLFMGFALLINIAYKGFIMGESAFDLLAILVLSGFVSVIYQAKHKTLSRTWFKNIIMTFLIAVVIAIMIATLR
;
A
#
# COMPACT_ATOMS: atom_id res chain seq x y z
N MET A 1 24.34 -18.51 -27.61
CA MET A 1 24.43 -17.13 -27.07
C MET A 1 23.02 -16.58 -26.91
N LYS A 2 22.55 -16.39 -25.67
CA LYS A 2 21.23 -15.78 -25.40
C LYS A 2 21.32 -14.32 -25.84
N LYS A 3 20.57 -13.92 -26.87
CA LYS A 3 20.49 -12.53 -27.31
C LYS A 3 19.96 -11.72 -26.12
N GLN A 4 20.82 -10.94 -25.47
CA GLN A 4 20.37 -9.95 -24.51
C GLN A 4 19.49 -8.99 -25.30
N VAL A 5 18.18 -9.08 -25.08
CA VAL A 5 17.23 -8.12 -25.65
C VAL A 5 17.64 -6.78 -25.08
N GLU A 6 18.05 -5.88 -25.96
CA GLU A 6 18.43 -4.52 -25.61
C GLU A 6 17.22 -3.88 -24.92
N ARG A 7 17.35 -3.62 -23.61
CA ARG A 7 16.24 -3.24 -22.76
C ARG A 7 15.96 -1.76 -22.99
N ASP A 8 15.19 -1.48 -24.03
CA ASP A 8 14.77 -0.14 -24.41
C ASP A 8 14.06 0.59 -23.25
N GLU A 9 14.19 1.91 -23.19
CA GLU A 9 13.58 2.76 -22.16
C GLU A 9 12.07 2.52 -22.06
N ARG A 10 11.42 2.28 -23.21
CA ARG A 10 9.99 1.93 -23.27
C ARG A 10 9.66 0.64 -22.53
N THR A 11 10.54 -0.36 -22.62
CA THR A 11 10.35 -1.66 -21.95
C THR A 11 10.43 -1.48 -20.43
N VAL A 12 11.38 -0.68 -19.95
CA VAL A 12 11.56 -0.39 -18.52
C VAL A 12 10.36 0.37 -17.95
N ILE A 13 9.79 1.32 -18.70
CA ILE A 13 8.60 2.07 -18.28
C ILE A 13 7.39 1.14 -18.13
N VAL A 14 7.10 0.33 -19.15
CA VAL A 14 5.96 -0.61 -19.13
C VAL A 14 6.10 -1.62 -18.00
N GLU A 15 7.31 -2.15 -17.79
CA GLU A 15 7.59 -3.11 -16.72
C GLU A 15 7.39 -2.48 -15.33
N LYS A 16 7.88 -1.26 -15.12
CA LYS A 16 7.68 -0.52 -13.86
C LYS A 16 6.20 -0.22 -13.60
N SER A 17 5.45 0.17 -14.62
CA SER A 17 4.00 0.35 -14.52
C SER A 17 3.28 -0.95 -14.20
N GLY A 18 3.68 -2.07 -14.81
CA GLY A 18 3.16 -3.40 -14.51
C GLY A 18 3.34 -3.77 -13.04
N PHE A 19 4.54 -3.59 -12.49
CA PHE A 19 4.80 -3.80 -11.06
C PHE A 19 3.97 -2.90 -10.15
N TYR A 20 3.77 -1.63 -10.54
CA TYR A 20 2.94 -0.70 -9.80
C TYR A 20 1.48 -1.17 -9.71
N TYR A 21 0.88 -1.56 -10.84
CA TYR A 21 -0.51 -2.05 -10.85
C TYR A 21 -0.65 -3.39 -10.12
N ALA A 22 0.32 -4.30 -10.26
CA ALA A 22 0.33 -5.56 -9.52
C ALA A 22 0.40 -5.31 -8.00
N TYR A 23 1.24 -4.37 -7.55
CA TYR A 23 1.33 -3.97 -6.15
C TYR A 23 0.00 -3.39 -5.63
N LEU A 24 -0.62 -2.47 -6.39
CA LEU A 24 -1.93 -1.92 -6.03
C LEU A 24 -3.00 -3.00 -5.92
N PHE A 25 -3.11 -3.85 -6.93
CA PHE A 25 -4.06 -4.95 -6.95
C PHE A 25 -3.88 -5.86 -5.73
N MET A 26 -2.64 -6.26 -5.45
CA MET A 26 -2.33 -7.12 -4.30
C MET A 26 -2.66 -6.44 -2.97
N GLY A 27 -2.35 -5.14 -2.83
CA GLY A 27 -2.67 -4.36 -1.63
C GLY A 27 -4.17 -4.28 -1.38
N PHE A 28 -4.97 -3.99 -2.42
CA PHE A 28 -6.43 -3.95 -2.31
C PHE A 28 -7.04 -5.33 -2.06
N ALA A 29 -6.55 -6.38 -2.72
CA ALA A 29 -6.99 -7.75 -2.46
C ALA A 29 -6.77 -8.15 -0.99
N LEU A 30 -5.61 -7.78 -0.43
CA LEU A 30 -5.31 -8.05 0.98
C LEU A 30 -6.22 -7.25 1.92
N LEU A 31 -6.51 -5.97 1.62
CA LEU A 31 -7.46 -5.16 2.38
C LEU A 31 -8.87 -5.76 2.38
N ILE A 32 -9.35 -6.24 1.23
CA ILE A 32 -10.64 -6.92 1.11
C ILE A 32 -10.64 -8.18 1.99
N ASN A 33 -9.56 -8.97 1.96
CA ASN A 33 -9.45 -10.16 2.79
C ASN A 33 -9.46 -9.85 4.30
N ILE A 34 -8.76 -8.80 4.72
CA ILE A 34 -8.76 -8.31 6.11
C ILE A 34 -10.19 -7.90 6.53
N ALA A 35 -10.88 -7.13 5.68
CA ALA A 35 -12.25 -6.70 5.94
C ALA A 35 -13.21 -7.88 6.02
N TYR A 36 -13.07 -8.86 5.13
CA TYR A 36 -13.87 -10.09 5.13
C TYR A 36 -13.67 -10.91 6.41
N LYS A 37 -12.41 -11.18 6.79
CA LYS A 37 -12.09 -11.89 8.04
C LYS A 37 -12.60 -11.15 9.28
N GLY A 38 -12.38 -9.84 9.35
CA GLY A 38 -12.75 -9.05 10.52
C GLY A 38 -14.26 -8.84 10.66
N PHE A 39 -14.96 -8.51 9.58
CA PHE A 39 -16.38 -8.15 9.64
C PHE A 39 -17.34 -9.33 9.48
N ILE A 40 -16.98 -10.34 8.66
CA ILE A 40 -17.88 -11.45 8.34
C ILE A 40 -17.54 -12.68 9.18
N MET A 41 -16.26 -13.03 9.31
CA MET A 41 -15.84 -14.23 10.05
C MET A 41 -15.60 -13.97 11.54
N GLY A 42 -15.45 -12.71 11.96
CA GLY A 42 -15.09 -12.34 13.34
C GLY A 42 -13.69 -12.82 13.75
N GLU A 43 -12.85 -13.15 12.77
CA GLU A 43 -11.48 -13.61 13.01
C GLU A 43 -10.53 -12.44 13.18
N SER A 44 -9.45 -12.66 13.95
CA SER A 44 -8.33 -11.73 13.97
C SER A 44 -7.64 -11.71 12.61
N ALA A 45 -7.57 -10.54 11.98
CA ALA A 45 -6.83 -10.29 10.74
C ALA A 45 -5.64 -9.33 10.95
N PHE A 46 -5.19 -9.19 12.21
CA PHE A 46 -4.11 -8.29 12.58
C PHE A 46 -2.76 -8.70 12.01
N ASP A 47 -2.54 -10.00 11.79
CA ASP A 47 -1.37 -10.56 11.10
C ASP A 47 -1.29 -10.07 9.65
N LEU A 48 -2.38 -10.15 8.90
CA LEU A 48 -2.49 -9.65 7.53
C LEU A 48 -2.36 -8.13 7.48
N LEU A 49 -2.99 -7.43 8.42
CA LEU A 49 -2.86 -5.97 8.56
C LEU A 49 -1.40 -5.58 8.80
N ALA A 50 -0.69 -6.30 9.68
CA ALA A 50 0.73 -6.04 9.95
C ALA A 50 1.58 -6.24 8.69
N ILE A 51 1.34 -7.31 7.92
CA ILE A 51 2.03 -7.56 6.65
C ILE A 51 1.80 -6.39 5.68
N LEU A 52 0.56 -5.91 5.55
CA LEU A 52 0.24 -4.78 4.70
C LEU A 52 1.01 -3.52 5.11
N VAL A 53 0.96 -3.18 6.39
CA VAL A 53 1.62 -1.99 6.95
C VAL A 53 3.14 -2.08 6.77
N LEU A 54 3.74 -3.23 7.08
CA LEU A 54 5.17 -3.47 6.91
C LEU A 54 5.59 -3.35 5.44
N SER A 55 4.78 -3.85 4.50
CA SER A 55 5.07 -3.75 3.07
C SER A 55 5.14 -2.28 2.60
N GLY A 56 4.22 -1.44 3.09
CA GLY A 56 4.25 0.01 2.84
C GLY A 56 5.45 0.69 3.50
N PHE A 57 5.80 0.27 4.72
CA PHE A 57 6.93 0.84 5.46
C PHE A 57 8.27 0.63 4.74
N VAL A 58 8.48 -0.53 4.12
CA VAL A 58 9.69 -0.78 3.29
C VAL A 58 9.81 0.24 2.16
N SER A 59 8.70 0.55 1.47
CA SER A 59 8.68 1.56 0.40
C SER A 59 9.00 2.96 0.94
N VAL A 60 8.45 3.33 2.09
CA VAL A 60 8.73 4.62 2.75
C VAL A 60 10.21 4.74 3.13
N ILE A 61 10.79 3.70 3.76
CA ILE A 61 12.22 3.69 4.12
C ILE A 61 13.07 3.85 2.86
N TYR A 62 12.75 3.11 1.81
CA TYR A 62 13.50 3.16 0.56
C TYR A 62 13.50 4.57 -0.04
N GLN A 63 12.32 5.21 -0.11
CA GLN A 63 12.19 6.58 -0.61
C GLN A 63 12.88 7.61 0.30
N ALA A 64 12.85 7.39 1.62
CA ALA A 64 13.52 8.27 2.59
C ALA A 64 15.04 8.21 2.42
N LYS A 65 15.62 7.01 2.22
CA LYS A 65 17.06 6.84 1.95
C LYS A 65 17.50 7.55 0.66
N HIS A 66 16.65 7.53 -0.38
CA HIS A 66 16.94 8.18 -1.65
C HIS A 66 16.55 9.67 -1.69
N LYS A 67 16.12 10.25 -0.57
CA LYS A 67 15.70 11.66 -0.44
C LYS A 67 14.62 12.08 -1.45
N THR A 68 13.81 11.14 -1.93
CA THR A 68 12.71 11.41 -2.88
C THR A 68 11.40 11.73 -2.16
N LEU A 69 11.39 11.79 -0.82
CA LEU A 69 10.21 12.17 -0.04
C LEU A 69 9.88 13.63 -0.30
N SER A 70 8.73 13.88 -0.92
CA SER A 70 8.24 15.24 -1.14
C SER A 70 7.90 15.89 0.21
N ARG A 71 8.01 17.23 0.29
CA ARG A 71 7.60 18.00 1.48
C ARG A 71 6.12 17.83 1.83
N THR A 72 5.29 17.41 0.87
CA THR A 72 3.85 17.15 1.05
C THR A 72 3.55 15.77 1.61
N TRP A 73 4.50 14.84 1.62
CA TRP A 73 4.28 13.47 2.10
C TRP A 73 3.76 13.44 3.55
N PHE A 74 4.37 14.24 4.43
CA PHE A 74 3.94 14.31 5.83
C PHE A 74 2.52 14.89 5.98
N LYS A 75 2.17 15.90 5.16
CA LYS A 75 0.81 16.45 5.13
C LYS A 75 -0.20 15.40 4.69
N ASN A 76 0.12 14.61 3.66
CA ASN A 76 -0.75 13.55 3.17
C ASN A 76 -0.96 12.46 4.23
N ILE A 77 0.09 12.07 4.97
CA ILE A 77 -0.05 11.11 6.07
C ILE A 77 -0.97 11.62 7.16
N ILE A 78 -0.75 12.86 7.62
CA ILE A 78 -1.60 13.46 8.65
C ILE A 78 -3.04 13.52 8.17
N MET A 79 -3.27 13.97 6.93
CA MET A 79 -4.63 14.10 6.40
C MET A 79 -5.33 12.74 6.29
N THR A 80 -4.65 11.71 5.80
CA THR A 80 -5.18 10.34 5.75
C THR A 80 -5.47 9.80 7.15
N PHE A 81 -4.58 10.04 8.11
CA PHE A 81 -4.78 9.62 9.50
C PHE A 81 -6.00 10.31 10.13
N LEU A 82 -6.15 11.63 9.95
CA LEU A 82 -7.30 12.38 10.43
C LEU A 82 -8.61 11.85 9.84
N ILE A 83 -8.65 11.58 8.53
CA ILE A 83 -9.82 10.98 7.86
C ILE A 83 -10.13 9.61 8.47
N ALA A 84 -9.12 8.76 8.66
CA ALA A 84 -9.30 7.44 9.26
C ALA A 84 -9.85 7.51 10.70
N VAL A 85 -9.36 8.45 11.51
CA VAL A 85 -9.86 8.68 12.88
C VAL A 85 -11.32 9.13 12.86
N VAL A 86 -11.70 10.06 11.98
CA VAL A 86 -13.09 10.52 11.84
C VAL A 86 -14.01 9.35 11.47
N ILE A 87 -13.62 8.52 10.50
CA ILE A 87 -14.39 7.33 10.11
C ILE A 87 -14.51 6.36 11.28
N ALA A 88 -13.43 6.10 12.02
CA ALA A 88 -13.45 5.20 13.16
C ALA A 88 -14.40 5.69 14.27
N ILE A 89 -14.43 6.99 14.56
CA ILE A 89 -15.36 7.60 15.53
C ILE A 89 -16.81 7.44 15.05
N MET A 90 -17.09 7.71 13.76
CA MET A 90 -18.42 7.51 13.19
C MET A 90 -18.89 6.06 13.35
N ILE A 91 -18.05 5.08 13.03
CA ILE A 91 -18.40 3.66 13.18
C ILE A 91 -18.62 3.30 14.65
N ALA A 92 -17.75 3.77 15.56
CA ALA A 92 -17.85 3.47 16.98
C ALA A 92 -19.11 4.06 17.65
N THR A 93 -19.63 5.17 17.12
CA THR A 93 -20.85 5.83 17.62
C THR A 93 -22.15 5.28 17.00
N LEU A 94 -22.06 4.68 15.81
CA LEU A 94 -23.18 3.98 15.16
C LEU A 94 -23.43 2.56 15.70
N ARG A 95 -22.47 2.01 16.44
CA ARG A 95 -22.54 0.69 17.08
C ARG A 95 -23.16 0.79 18.46
#